data_AF-A0A3D5ANF5-F1
#
_entry.id   AF-A0A3D5ANF5-F1
#
_cell.length_a   1.000
_cell.length_b   1.000
_cell.length_c   1.000
_cell.angle_alpha   90.00
_cell.angle_beta   90.00
_cell.angle_gamma   90.00
#
_symmetry.space_group_name_H-M   'P 1'
#
loop_
_entity.id
_entity.type
_entity.pdbx_description
1 polymer ?
#
loop_
_entity_poly.entity_id
_entity_poly.type
_entity_poly.pdbx_seq_one_letter_code
_entity_poly.pdbx_strand_id
1 'polypeptide(L)'
;MIQVPRELAAFHDNFYPGTGREWIAKLPKLAASYLERWQLTLDGKPMHGMVGLVLPVRRADGTPAALKLQPIDEEHLGEGTALRVWDGQGAARLLDEAEEANSSMLLLERLDEDRPLSCMPDITQAVQVISELLMRLNAHQAPPEIRRLSDVIAKMLEYLPEALTVLTDQEERRMMQTWADIVSEVAQEPGDRLLHWDLHYDNVLAAEREPWLAIDPKPLAGDPGFELLPRSEE
;
A
#
# COMPACT_ATOMS: atom_id res chain seq x y z
N MET A 1 -9.17 -25.83 2.30
CA MET A 1 -7.86 -25.41 2.85
C MET A 1 -7.42 -24.21 2.04
N ILE A 2 -7.12 -23.07 2.66
CA ILE A 2 -6.63 -21.88 1.95
C ILE A 2 -5.22 -22.17 1.46
N GLN A 3 -5.00 -22.07 0.16
CA GLN A 3 -3.68 -22.25 -0.44
C GLN A 3 -2.98 -20.90 -0.47
N VAL A 4 -1.85 -20.78 0.22
CA VAL A 4 -1.00 -19.58 0.14
C VAL A 4 -0.23 -19.63 -1.19
N PRO A 5 -0.23 -18.55 -1.99
CA PRO A 5 0.59 -18.45 -3.19
C PRO A 5 2.07 -18.69 -2.89
N ARG A 6 2.78 -19.39 -3.79
CA ARG A 6 4.18 -19.78 -3.55
C ARG A 6 5.11 -18.58 -3.60
N GLU A 7 4.77 -17.63 -4.44
CA GLU A 7 5.45 -16.36 -4.68
C GLU A 7 5.44 -15.52 -3.42
N LEU A 8 4.28 -15.40 -2.75
CA LEU A 8 4.15 -14.73 -1.45
C LEU A 8 5.02 -15.40 -0.38
N ALA A 9 5.02 -16.73 -0.32
CA ALA A 9 5.87 -17.46 0.63
C ALA A 9 7.37 -17.24 0.36
N ALA A 10 7.77 -17.24 -0.91
CA ALA A 10 9.16 -17.00 -1.31
C ALA A 10 9.61 -15.56 -0.99
N PHE A 11 8.75 -14.57 -1.19
CA PHE A 11 9.03 -13.18 -0.82
C PHE A 11 9.34 -13.05 0.67
N HIS A 12 8.45 -13.58 1.52
CA HIS A 12 8.63 -13.56 2.97
C HIS A 12 9.87 -14.32 3.44
N ASP A 13 10.22 -15.43 2.78
CA ASP A 13 11.45 -16.18 3.04
C ASP A 13 12.72 -15.37 2.75
N ASN A 14 12.70 -14.56 1.70
CA ASN A 14 13.87 -13.79 1.24
C ASN A 14 14.08 -12.50 2.05
N PHE A 15 13.00 -11.77 2.35
CA PHE A 15 13.09 -10.45 2.96
C PHE A 15 12.87 -10.46 4.49
N TYR A 16 12.22 -11.50 5.03
CA TYR A 16 11.95 -11.65 6.47
C TYR A 16 12.33 -13.05 6.97
N PRO A 17 13.61 -13.45 6.88
CA PRO A 17 14.03 -14.80 7.23
C PRO A 17 13.67 -15.14 8.68
N GLY A 18 12.90 -16.21 8.86
CA GLY A 18 12.38 -16.64 10.17
C GLY A 18 10.98 -16.12 10.44
N THR A 19 10.83 -14.81 10.67
CA THR A 19 9.53 -14.19 11.02
C THR A 19 8.50 -14.31 9.90
N GLY A 20 8.91 -14.14 8.63
CA GLY A 20 8.06 -14.32 7.46
C GLY A 20 7.56 -15.76 7.32
N ARG A 21 8.43 -16.75 7.54
CA ARG A 21 8.05 -18.18 7.54
C ARG A 21 6.98 -18.50 8.57
N GLU A 22 7.15 -17.98 9.78
CA GLU A 22 6.18 -18.18 10.86
C GLU A 22 4.83 -17.55 10.53
N TRP A 23 4.83 -16.37 9.90
CA TRP A 23 3.61 -15.70 9.47
C TRP A 23 2.90 -16.50 8.38
N ILE A 24 3.60 -16.89 7.31
CA ILE A 24 3.08 -17.72 6.21
C ILE A 24 2.49 -19.03 6.75
N ALA A 25 3.12 -19.67 7.74
CA ALA A 25 2.62 -20.91 8.33
C ALA A 25 1.30 -20.74 9.10
N LYS A 26 1.03 -19.56 9.67
CA LYS A 26 -0.21 -19.24 10.40
C LYS A 26 -1.33 -18.78 9.48
N LEU A 27 -0.98 -18.22 8.32
CA LEU A 27 -1.89 -17.53 7.41
C LEU A 27 -3.12 -18.35 6.97
N PRO A 28 -3.02 -19.66 6.63
CA PRO A 28 -4.21 -20.44 6.27
C PRO A 28 -5.25 -20.56 7.38
N LYS A 29 -4.79 -20.66 8.64
CA LYS A 29 -5.69 -20.76 9.80
C LYS A 29 -6.33 -19.41 10.10
N LEU A 30 -5.54 -18.33 10.02
CA LEU A 30 -6.03 -16.98 10.23
C LEU A 30 -7.09 -16.63 9.18
N ALA A 31 -6.80 -16.85 7.90
CA ALA A 31 -7.75 -16.67 6.80
C ALA A 31 -9.04 -17.48 7.02
N ALA A 32 -8.93 -18.77 7.36
CA ALA A 32 -10.11 -19.59 7.64
C ALA A 32 -10.97 -19.05 8.80
N SER A 33 -10.32 -18.56 9.87
CA SER A 33 -11.04 -17.99 11.01
C SER A 33 -11.80 -16.71 10.66
N TYR A 34 -11.24 -15.85 9.80
CA TYR A 34 -11.91 -14.62 9.38
C TYR A 34 -12.99 -14.86 8.32
N LEU A 35 -12.84 -15.88 7.47
CA LEU A 35 -13.95 -16.32 6.62
C LEU A 35 -15.16 -16.75 7.46
N GLU A 36 -14.94 -17.46 8.57
CA GLU A 36 -16.02 -17.87 9.49
C GLU A 36 -16.59 -16.68 10.27
N ARG A 37 -15.73 -15.90 10.95
CA ARG A 37 -16.15 -14.77 11.81
C ARG A 37 -16.91 -13.69 11.05
N TRP A 38 -16.48 -13.37 9.83
CA TRP A 38 -17.12 -12.35 8.99
C TRP A 38 -18.18 -12.93 8.04
N GLN A 39 -18.51 -14.22 8.17
CA GLN A 39 -19.52 -14.91 7.35
C GLN A 39 -19.27 -14.74 5.84
N LEU A 40 -18.02 -14.98 5.44
CA LEU A 40 -17.56 -14.86 4.07
C LEU A 40 -17.44 -16.23 3.42
N THR A 41 -17.78 -16.28 2.14
CA THR A 41 -17.59 -17.44 1.28
C THR A 41 -16.57 -17.11 0.21
N LEU A 42 -15.62 -18.02 -0.09
CA LEU A 42 -14.64 -17.79 -1.15
C LEU A 42 -15.31 -17.72 -2.51
N ASP A 43 -14.89 -16.75 -3.32
CA ASP A 43 -15.45 -16.45 -4.65
C ASP A 43 -14.35 -16.32 -5.70
N GLY A 44 -13.38 -17.24 -5.67
CA GLY A 44 -12.23 -17.23 -6.57
C GLY A 44 -11.03 -17.99 -6.01
N LYS A 45 -9.91 -17.89 -6.72
CA LYS A 45 -8.62 -18.39 -6.24
C LYS A 45 -7.97 -17.34 -5.34
N PRO A 46 -7.20 -17.75 -4.31
CA PRO A 46 -6.33 -16.84 -3.59
C PRO A 46 -5.37 -16.12 -4.52
N MET A 47 -5.20 -14.82 -4.29
CA MET A 47 -4.27 -13.91 -4.97
C MET A 47 -3.29 -13.34 -3.94
N HIS A 48 -2.31 -12.57 -4.37
CA HIS A 48 -1.41 -11.87 -3.45
C HIS A 48 -0.97 -10.52 -4.02
N GLY A 49 -0.74 -9.56 -3.12
CA GLY A 49 0.11 -8.41 -3.42
C GLY A 49 1.59 -8.76 -3.17
N MET A 50 2.44 -7.77 -3.01
CA MET A 50 3.86 -8.02 -2.69
C MET A 50 4.02 -8.69 -1.31
N VAL A 51 3.29 -8.21 -0.30
CA VAL A 51 3.45 -8.66 1.11
C VAL A 51 2.25 -9.40 1.69
N GLY A 52 1.09 -9.33 1.05
CA GLY A 52 -0.19 -9.77 1.62
C GLY A 52 -0.94 -10.80 0.77
N LEU A 53 -1.77 -11.60 1.43
CA LEU A 53 -2.72 -12.53 0.79
C LEU A 53 -4.04 -11.81 0.54
N VAL A 54 -4.57 -11.94 -0.67
CA VAL A 54 -5.88 -11.38 -1.05
C VAL A 54 -6.82 -12.52 -1.43
N LEU A 55 -7.98 -12.57 -0.80
CA LEU A 55 -8.99 -13.59 -1.03
C LEU A 55 -10.25 -12.94 -1.62
N PRO A 56 -10.61 -13.25 -2.87
CA PRO A 56 -11.92 -12.92 -3.39
C PRO A 56 -13.01 -13.65 -2.58
N VAL A 57 -13.99 -12.90 -2.10
CA VAL A 57 -15.04 -13.41 -1.22
C VAL A 57 -16.41 -12.82 -1.54
N ARG A 58 -17.46 -13.49 -1.06
CA ARG A 58 -18.82 -12.97 -0.96
C ARG A 58 -19.26 -12.90 0.49
N ARG A 59 -19.86 -11.77 0.86
CA ARG A 59 -20.51 -11.57 2.16
C ARG A 59 -21.81 -12.37 2.25
N ALA A 60 -22.37 -12.48 3.45
CA ALA A 60 -23.63 -13.19 3.69
C ALA A 60 -24.82 -12.65 2.88
N ASP A 61 -24.79 -11.36 2.50
CA ASP A 61 -25.79 -10.71 1.64
C ASP A 61 -25.53 -10.89 0.13
N GLY A 62 -24.47 -11.62 -0.24
CA GLY A 62 -24.06 -11.88 -1.62
C GLY A 62 -23.13 -10.82 -2.23
N THR A 63 -22.89 -9.70 -1.53
CA THR A 63 -22.02 -8.62 -2.00
C THR A 63 -20.59 -9.13 -2.20
N PRO A 64 -19.98 -8.92 -3.39
CA PRO A 64 -18.57 -9.22 -3.61
C PRO A 64 -17.66 -8.33 -2.75
N ALA A 65 -16.62 -8.92 -2.18
CA ALA A 65 -15.59 -8.22 -1.42
C ALA A 65 -14.22 -8.88 -1.62
N ALA A 66 -13.16 -8.21 -1.19
CA ALA A 66 -11.81 -8.75 -1.15
C ALA A 66 -11.32 -8.74 0.30
N LEU A 67 -10.94 -9.92 0.83
CA LEU A 67 -10.33 -10.04 2.15
C LEU A 67 -8.81 -10.01 1.98
N LYS A 68 -8.17 -8.93 2.46
CA LYS A 68 -6.72 -8.77 2.48
C LYS A 68 -6.18 -9.14 3.86
N LEU A 69 -5.11 -9.93 3.91
CA LEU A 69 -4.37 -10.27 5.11
C LEU A 69 -2.89 -9.95 4.90
N GLN A 70 -2.30 -9.18 5.80
CA GLN A 70 -0.91 -8.76 5.69
C GLN A 70 -0.26 -8.61 7.06
N PRO A 71 1.08 -8.72 7.16
CA PRO A 71 1.78 -8.36 8.40
C PRO A 71 1.58 -6.88 8.73
N ILE A 72 1.64 -6.55 10.02
CA ILE A 72 1.69 -5.15 10.47
C ILE A 72 3.16 -4.72 10.51
N ASP A 73 3.56 -3.84 9.59
CA ASP A 73 4.86 -3.16 9.57
C ASP A 73 4.66 -1.64 9.46
N GLU A 74 5.74 -0.85 9.52
CA GLU A 74 5.65 0.62 9.44
C GLU A 74 5.06 1.15 8.13
N GLU A 75 5.13 0.42 7.02
CA GLU A 75 4.61 0.87 5.72
C GLU A 75 3.11 0.63 5.57
N HIS A 76 2.63 -0.50 6.09
CA HIS A 76 1.23 -0.91 6.00
C HIS A 76 0.40 -0.46 7.21
N LEU A 77 1.07 0.02 8.27
CA LEU A 77 0.43 0.67 9.40
C LEU A 77 -0.33 1.92 8.91
N GLY A 78 -1.65 1.91 9.07
CA GLY A 78 -2.52 3.02 8.70
C GLY A 78 -3.31 2.84 7.41
N GLU A 79 -3.12 1.75 6.64
CA GLU A 79 -3.90 1.48 5.42
C GLU A 79 -5.42 1.58 5.69
N GLY A 80 -5.93 0.88 6.71
CA GLY A 80 -7.34 0.95 7.10
C GLY A 80 -7.78 2.36 7.49
N THR A 81 -6.90 3.13 8.15
CA THR A 81 -7.16 4.55 8.49
C THR A 81 -7.27 5.42 7.25
N ALA A 82 -6.38 5.29 6.28
CA ALA A 82 -6.44 6.06 5.05
C ALA A 82 -7.70 5.73 4.24
N LEU A 83 -8.01 4.43 4.08
CA LEU A 83 -9.23 3.99 3.38
C LEU A 83 -10.51 4.49 4.05
N ARG A 84 -10.54 4.58 5.39
CA ARG A 84 -11.67 5.17 6.13
C ARG A 84 -11.78 6.67 5.91
N VAL A 85 -10.67 7.40 5.83
CA VAL A 85 -10.68 8.85 5.58
C VAL A 85 -11.16 9.16 4.16
N TRP A 86 -10.71 8.38 3.18
CA TRP A 86 -11.17 8.55 1.79
C TRP A 86 -12.61 8.08 1.61
N ASP A 87 -13.09 7.08 2.35
CA ASP A 87 -14.49 6.60 2.32
C ASP A 87 -15.01 6.31 0.89
N GLY A 88 -14.14 5.71 0.07
CA GLY A 88 -14.43 5.43 -1.33
C GLY A 88 -14.15 6.59 -2.30
N GLN A 89 -13.74 7.76 -1.85
CA GLN A 89 -13.46 8.92 -2.72
C GLN A 89 -12.11 8.74 -3.41
N GLY A 90 -12.12 8.08 -4.58
CA GLY A 90 -10.93 7.79 -5.38
C GLY A 90 -10.17 6.53 -4.96
N ALA A 91 -10.58 5.87 -3.88
CA ALA A 91 -10.02 4.59 -3.41
C ALA A 91 -11.13 3.54 -3.22
N ALA A 92 -10.74 2.27 -3.08
CA ALA A 92 -11.65 1.21 -2.63
C ALA A 92 -12.21 1.53 -1.24
N ARG A 93 -13.45 1.11 -0.97
CA ARG A 93 -14.03 1.24 0.39
C ARG A 93 -13.49 0.17 1.33
N LEU A 94 -13.21 0.58 2.56
CA LEU A 94 -13.06 -0.33 3.70
C LEU A 94 -14.44 -0.73 4.23
N LEU A 95 -14.74 -2.02 4.23
CA LEU A 95 -16.01 -2.59 4.66
C LEU A 95 -15.98 -3.11 6.10
N ASP A 96 -14.83 -3.66 6.52
CA ASP A 96 -14.57 -4.15 7.88
C ASP A 96 -13.06 -4.28 8.10
N GLU A 97 -12.60 -4.30 9.35
CA GLU A 97 -11.19 -4.45 9.68
C GLU A 97 -11.00 -5.18 11.01
N ALA A 98 -9.84 -5.81 11.17
CA ALA A 98 -9.39 -6.29 12.47
C ALA A 98 -7.87 -6.45 12.49
N GLU A 99 -7.31 -6.50 13.70
CA GLU A 99 -5.91 -6.83 13.94
C GLU A 99 -5.82 -8.02 14.89
N GLU A 100 -5.05 -9.05 14.52
CA GLU A 100 -4.79 -10.23 15.35
C GLU A 100 -3.41 -10.80 15.03
N ALA A 101 -2.65 -11.18 16.05
CA ALA A 101 -1.36 -11.87 15.91
C ALA A 101 -0.37 -11.16 14.96
N ASN A 102 -0.22 -9.84 15.10
CA ASN A 102 0.61 -8.96 14.25
C ASN A 102 0.22 -9.00 12.76
N SER A 103 -1.05 -9.30 12.47
CA SER A 103 -1.61 -9.28 11.12
C SER A 103 -2.79 -8.32 11.08
N SER A 104 -2.88 -7.55 10.01
CA SER A 104 -4.06 -6.75 9.67
C SER A 104 -4.94 -7.53 8.70
N MET A 105 -6.24 -7.53 8.98
CA MET A 105 -7.28 -8.07 8.11
C MET A 105 -8.15 -6.90 7.66
N LEU A 106 -8.25 -6.70 6.36
CA LEU A 106 -9.10 -5.66 5.76
C LEU A 106 -10.11 -6.34 4.84
N LEU A 107 -11.40 -6.07 5.05
CA LEU A 107 -12.43 -6.43 4.09
C LEU A 107 -12.69 -5.21 3.21
N LEU A 108 -12.43 -5.34 1.91
CA LEU A 108 -12.47 -4.23 0.96
C LEU A 108 -13.57 -4.42 -0.09
N GLU A 109 -14.02 -3.31 -0.67
CA GLU A 109 -14.77 -3.30 -1.92
C GLU A 109 -14.00 -4.10 -2.98
N ARG A 110 -14.66 -5.07 -3.63
CA ARG A 110 -14.02 -5.84 -4.71
C ARG A 110 -14.01 -5.01 -5.99
N LEU A 111 -12.81 -4.81 -6.53
CA LEU A 111 -12.58 -4.18 -7.84
C LEU A 111 -12.27 -5.25 -8.89
N ASP A 112 -12.07 -4.85 -10.14
CA ASP A 112 -11.72 -5.76 -11.26
C ASP A 112 -10.20 -5.98 -11.31
N GLU A 113 -9.75 -7.07 -10.68
CA GLU A 113 -8.32 -7.44 -10.61
C GLU A 113 -7.67 -7.73 -11.98
N ASP A 114 -8.46 -8.06 -13.00
CA ASP A 114 -7.97 -8.36 -14.35
C ASP A 114 -7.80 -7.11 -15.21
N ARG A 115 -8.19 -5.94 -14.70
CA ARG A 115 -8.12 -4.66 -15.40
C ARG A 115 -7.43 -3.57 -14.57
N PRO A 116 -6.13 -3.72 -14.29
CA PRO A 116 -5.32 -2.63 -13.76
C PRO A 116 -5.14 -1.53 -14.82
N LEU A 117 -4.89 -0.30 -14.36
CA LEU A 117 -4.63 0.85 -15.22
C LEU A 117 -3.37 0.64 -16.06
N SER A 118 -2.44 -0.20 -15.61
CA SER A 118 -1.22 -0.57 -16.35
C SER A 118 -1.50 -1.31 -17.67
N CYS A 119 -2.67 -1.93 -17.79
CA CYS A 119 -3.14 -2.54 -19.04
C CYS A 119 -3.81 -1.54 -20.00
N MET A 120 -3.94 -0.26 -19.63
CA MET A 120 -4.50 0.77 -20.51
C MET A 120 -3.52 1.07 -21.66
N PRO A 121 -3.94 0.88 -22.94
CA PRO A 121 -3.03 1.11 -24.08
C PRO A 121 -2.67 2.60 -24.29
N ASP A 122 -3.57 3.51 -23.91
CA ASP A 122 -3.35 4.95 -24.05
C ASP A 122 -2.71 5.51 -22.77
N ILE A 123 -1.39 5.75 -22.84
CA ILE A 123 -0.63 6.31 -21.73
C ILE A 123 -1.09 7.72 -21.33
N THR A 124 -1.58 8.52 -22.28
CA THR A 124 -2.06 9.88 -21.97
C THR A 124 -3.32 9.80 -21.12
N GLN A 125 -4.21 8.87 -21.48
CA GLN A 125 -5.41 8.60 -20.70
C GLN A 125 -5.06 8.01 -19.32
N ALA A 126 -4.07 7.11 -19.23
CA ALA A 126 -3.63 6.54 -17.96
C ALA A 126 -3.04 7.61 -17.01
N VAL A 127 -2.20 8.51 -17.55
CA VAL A 127 -1.66 9.67 -16.81
C VAL A 127 -2.79 10.58 -16.32
N GLN A 128 -3.80 10.84 -17.16
CA GLN A 128 -4.94 11.66 -16.74
C GLN A 128 -5.70 11.01 -15.58
N VAL A 129 -6.02 9.72 -15.68
CA VAL A 129 -6.73 8.97 -14.62
C VAL A 129 -5.95 9.01 -13.31
N ILE A 130 -4.67 8.65 -13.31
CA ILE A 130 -3.88 8.62 -12.07
C ILE A 130 -3.71 10.02 -11.47
N SER A 131 -3.58 11.06 -12.31
CA SER A 131 -3.47 12.45 -11.84
C SER A 131 -4.77 12.94 -11.18
N GLU A 132 -5.93 12.61 -11.77
CA GLU A 132 -7.24 12.92 -11.18
C GLU A 132 -7.45 12.20 -9.84
N LEU A 133 -6.97 10.94 -9.72
CA LEU A 133 -6.98 10.22 -8.46
C LEU A 133 -6.07 10.88 -7.42
N LEU A 134 -4.81 11.19 -7.75
CA LEU A 134 -3.90 11.91 -6.84
C LEU A 134 -4.51 13.20 -6.32
N MET A 135 -5.12 14.01 -7.20
CA MET A 135 -5.77 15.26 -6.79
C MET A 135 -6.89 15.04 -5.78
N ARG A 136 -7.68 13.97 -5.95
CA ARG A 136 -8.78 13.64 -5.04
C ARG A 136 -8.28 13.11 -3.70
N LEU A 137 -7.34 12.16 -3.73
CA LEU A 137 -6.77 11.57 -2.51
C LEU A 137 -6.08 12.65 -1.64
N ASN A 138 -5.31 13.54 -2.27
CA ASN A 138 -4.59 14.63 -1.62
C ASN A 138 -5.47 15.79 -1.15
N ALA A 139 -6.77 15.80 -1.49
CA ALA A 139 -7.71 16.78 -0.96
C ALA A 139 -7.98 16.57 0.55
N HIS A 140 -7.67 15.39 1.08
CA HIS A 140 -7.91 15.03 2.48
C HIS A 140 -6.70 15.39 3.35
N GLN A 141 -6.97 15.86 4.56
CA GLN A 141 -5.95 16.06 5.59
C GLN A 141 -5.63 14.72 6.26
N ALA A 142 -4.35 14.45 6.52
CA ALA A 142 -3.95 13.22 7.21
C ALA A 142 -4.38 13.25 8.69
N PRO A 143 -5.01 12.17 9.20
CA PRO A 143 -5.25 12.02 10.63
C PRO A 143 -3.95 11.98 11.43
N PRO A 144 -3.97 12.36 12.73
CA PRO A 144 -2.79 12.36 13.59
C PRO A 144 -2.09 11.01 13.74
N GLU A 145 -2.81 9.90 13.51
CA GLU A 145 -2.28 8.54 13.62
C GLU A 145 -1.44 8.12 12.41
N ILE A 146 -1.57 8.83 11.28
CA ILE A 146 -0.76 8.57 10.09
C ILE A 146 0.64 9.14 10.30
N ARG A 147 1.65 8.29 10.07
CA ARG A 147 3.07 8.66 10.16
C ARG A 147 3.42 9.79 9.21
N ARG A 148 4.39 10.61 9.58
CA ARG A 148 4.72 11.83 8.83
C ARG A 148 5.87 11.61 7.86
N LEU A 149 5.79 12.26 6.71
CA LEU A 149 6.88 12.33 5.74
C LEU A 149 8.16 12.91 6.37
N SER A 150 8.03 13.91 7.26
CA SER A 150 9.16 14.48 8.00
C SER A 150 9.94 13.44 8.80
N ASP A 151 9.24 12.47 9.41
CA ASP A 151 9.86 11.46 10.26
C ASP A 151 10.61 10.42 9.39
N VAL A 152 10.05 10.09 8.22
CA VAL A 152 10.71 9.24 7.22
C VAL A 152 11.98 9.91 6.71
N ILE A 153 11.91 11.19 6.34
CA ILE A 153 13.07 11.97 5.88
C ILE A 153 14.13 12.04 6.98
N ALA A 154 13.74 12.33 8.23
CA ALA A 154 14.67 12.38 9.35
C ALA A 154 15.43 11.06 9.52
N LYS A 155 14.72 9.91 9.49
CA LYS A 155 15.33 8.58 9.52
C LYS A 155 16.30 8.38 8.35
N MET A 156 15.92 8.76 7.13
CA MET A 156 16.82 8.64 5.96
C MET A 156 18.11 9.45 6.12
N LEU A 157 18.03 10.66 6.66
CA LEU A 157 19.18 11.53 6.90
C LEU A 157 20.10 10.99 8.01
N GLU A 158 19.57 10.26 9.00
CA GLU A 158 20.40 9.58 10.01
C GLU A 158 21.32 8.51 9.41
N TYR A 159 20.89 7.82 8.34
CA TYR A 159 21.69 6.81 7.64
C TYR A 159 22.68 7.40 6.62
N LEU A 160 22.56 8.70 6.28
CA LEU A 160 23.40 9.35 5.28
C LEU A 160 24.91 9.20 5.55
N PRO A 161 25.43 9.40 6.78
CA PRO A 161 26.86 9.24 7.03
C PRO A 161 27.37 7.85 6.69
N GLU A 162 26.62 6.81 7.02
CA GLU A 162 26.97 5.42 6.71
C GLU A 162 26.89 5.16 5.20
N ALA A 163 25.83 5.61 4.53
CA ALA A 163 25.69 5.50 3.07
C ALA A 163 26.85 6.17 2.31
N LEU A 164 27.34 7.32 2.78
CA LEU A 164 28.50 7.99 2.17
C LEU A 164 29.80 7.20 2.32
N THR A 165 29.91 6.30 3.32
CA THR A 165 31.12 5.45 3.47
C THR A 165 31.20 4.33 2.45
N VAL A 166 30.05 3.78 2.01
CA VAL A 166 29.99 2.68 1.04
C VAL A 166 30.14 3.13 -0.41
N LEU A 167 29.76 4.37 -0.73
CA LEU A 167 30.00 4.93 -2.07
C LEU A 167 31.50 5.13 -2.28
N THR A 168 32.10 4.57 -3.33
CA THR A 168 33.54 4.74 -3.61
C THR A 168 33.83 5.90 -4.56
N ASP A 169 32.85 6.27 -5.38
CA ASP A 169 32.96 7.35 -6.35
C ASP A 169 32.72 8.72 -5.69
N GLN A 170 33.57 9.70 -6.01
CA GLN A 170 33.47 11.04 -5.40
C GLN A 170 32.33 11.89 -5.97
N GLU A 171 31.96 11.68 -7.23
CA GLU A 171 30.84 12.38 -7.85
C GLU A 171 29.51 11.89 -7.28
N GLU A 172 29.35 10.56 -7.11
CA GLU A 172 28.20 9.97 -6.43
C GLU A 172 28.04 10.46 -4.99
N ARG A 173 29.13 10.54 -4.22
CA ARG A 173 29.11 11.11 -2.86
C ARG A 173 28.65 12.56 -2.84
N ARG A 174 29.17 13.39 -3.76
CA ARG A 174 28.79 14.80 -3.85
C ARG A 174 27.33 14.95 -4.26
N MET A 175 26.87 14.11 -5.18
CA MET A 175 25.48 14.05 -5.61
C MET A 175 24.59 13.69 -4.42
N MET A 176 24.88 12.59 -3.71
CA MET A 176 24.13 12.15 -2.53
C MET A 176 24.03 13.22 -1.44
N GLN A 177 25.13 13.92 -1.15
CA GLN A 177 25.11 15.06 -0.21
C GLN A 177 24.20 16.20 -0.71
N THR A 178 24.24 16.51 -2.01
CA THR A 178 23.38 17.55 -2.62
C THR A 178 21.91 17.19 -2.47
N TRP A 179 21.53 15.93 -2.75
CA TRP A 179 20.15 15.46 -2.56
C TRP A 179 19.73 15.52 -1.09
N ALA A 180 20.61 15.14 -0.16
CA ALA A 180 20.33 15.23 1.26
C ALA A 180 20.10 16.68 1.74
N ASP A 181 20.89 17.62 1.24
CA ASP A 181 20.74 19.04 1.56
C ASP A 181 19.39 19.58 1.03
N ILE A 182 19.02 19.26 -0.22
CA ILE A 182 17.73 19.64 -0.82
C ILE A 182 16.56 19.04 -0.03
N VAL A 183 16.62 17.74 0.28
CA VAL A 183 15.56 17.05 1.03
C VAL A 183 15.42 17.62 2.44
N SER A 184 16.53 18.00 3.09
CA SER A 184 16.52 18.63 4.42
C SER A 184 15.86 20.00 4.42
N GLU A 185 16.01 20.77 3.33
CA GLU A 185 15.35 22.07 3.13
C GLU A 185 13.84 21.89 2.96
N VAL A 186 13.43 21.01 2.04
CA VAL A 186 12.00 20.76 1.74
C VAL A 186 11.27 20.15 2.95
N ALA A 187 11.94 19.33 3.76
CA ALA A 187 11.35 18.73 4.96
C ALA A 187 10.91 19.75 6.04
N GLN A 188 11.33 21.02 5.96
CA GLN A 188 10.88 22.07 6.87
C GLN A 188 9.41 22.49 6.63
N GLU A 189 8.88 22.21 5.44
CA GLU A 189 7.48 22.44 5.06
C GLU A 189 6.86 21.09 4.66
N PRO A 190 6.72 20.14 5.60
CA PRO A 190 6.46 18.74 5.25
C PRO A 190 5.04 18.50 4.71
N GLY A 191 4.15 19.48 4.72
CA GLY A 191 2.73 19.32 4.39
C GLY A 191 1.92 18.54 5.43
N ASP A 192 0.61 18.44 5.19
CA ASP A 192 -0.35 17.78 6.09
C ASP A 192 -1.43 16.97 5.35
N ARG A 193 -1.24 16.73 4.05
CA ARG A 193 -2.19 15.99 3.22
C ARG A 193 -2.01 14.50 3.43
N LEU A 194 -3.10 13.75 3.26
CA LEU A 194 -3.09 12.29 3.28
C LEU A 194 -2.61 11.77 1.93
N LEU A 195 -1.38 11.29 1.91
CA LEU A 195 -0.72 10.70 0.75
C LEU A 195 -1.02 9.21 0.67
N HIS A 196 -1.14 8.66 -0.54
CA HIS A 196 -1.15 7.23 -0.85
C HIS A 196 0.25 6.61 -0.79
N TRP A 197 1.27 7.37 -1.19
CA TRP A 197 2.70 7.05 -1.36
C TRP A 197 3.04 5.95 -2.36
N ASP A 198 2.19 4.95 -2.52
CA ASP A 198 2.42 3.79 -3.40
C ASP A 198 1.48 3.77 -4.61
N LEU A 199 1.10 4.94 -5.12
CA LEU A 199 0.15 5.02 -6.23
C LEU A 199 0.90 4.87 -7.57
N HIS A 200 0.69 3.74 -8.22
CA HIS A 200 1.14 3.45 -9.57
C HIS A 200 0.01 2.76 -10.35
N TYR A 201 0.23 2.51 -11.65
CA TYR A 201 -0.82 2.00 -12.52
C TYR A 201 -1.36 0.60 -12.15
N ASP A 202 -0.60 -0.22 -11.43
CA ASP A 202 -1.10 -1.53 -10.95
C ASP A 202 -1.95 -1.40 -9.68
N ASN A 203 -1.74 -0.34 -8.88
CA ASN A 203 -2.56 -0.01 -7.72
C ASN A 203 -3.79 0.83 -8.07
N VAL A 204 -4.16 0.90 -9.35
CA VAL A 204 -5.40 1.51 -9.82
C VAL A 204 -6.17 0.46 -10.62
N LEU A 205 -7.32 0.03 -10.12
CA LEU A 205 -8.13 -1.01 -10.74
C LEU A 205 -9.46 -0.45 -11.27
N ALA A 206 -9.98 -1.08 -12.33
CA ALA A 206 -11.31 -0.74 -12.82
C ALA A 206 -12.40 -1.13 -11.80
N ALA A 207 -13.48 -0.37 -11.74
CA ALA A 207 -14.58 -0.63 -10.83
C ALA A 207 -15.95 -0.26 -11.41
N GLU A 208 -17.02 -0.72 -10.76
CA GLU A 208 -18.39 -0.39 -11.18
C GLU A 208 -18.87 0.96 -10.62
N ARG A 209 -18.48 1.28 -9.39
CA ARG A 209 -18.91 2.51 -8.70
C ARG A 209 -18.33 3.76 -9.34
N GLU A 210 -17.06 3.68 -9.74
CA GLU A 210 -16.33 4.69 -10.51
C GLU A 210 -15.42 3.95 -11.50
N PRO A 211 -15.07 4.53 -12.66
CA PRO A 211 -14.31 3.81 -13.68
C PRO A 211 -12.97 3.25 -13.18
N TRP A 212 -12.33 3.95 -12.24
CA TRP A 212 -11.01 3.63 -11.69
C TRP A 212 -10.96 4.01 -10.20
N LEU A 213 -10.36 3.15 -9.38
CA LEU A 213 -10.17 3.38 -7.95
C LEU A 213 -8.78 2.90 -7.52
N ALA A 214 -8.17 3.64 -6.60
CA ALA A 214 -6.91 3.28 -5.96
C ALA A 214 -7.07 2.17 -4.91
N ILE A 215 -6.03 1.37 -4.74
CA ILE A 215 -5.92 0.31 -3.73
C ILE A 215 -4.52 0.32 -3.10
N ASP A 216 -4.38 -0.36 -1.97
CA ASP A 216 -3.09 -0.65 -1.34
C ASP A 216 -2.25 0.60 -0.97
N PRO A 217 -2.80 1.58 -0.24
CA PRO A 217 -2.03 2.73 0.19
C PRO A 217 -1.00 2.36 1.26
N LYS A 218 0.14 3.05 1.24
CA LYS A 218 1.15 3.08 2.29
C LYS A 218 1.19 4.46 2.94
N PRO A 219 0.15 4.84 3.69
CA PRO A 219 -0.18 6.23 3.88
C PRO A 219 0.88 7.03 4.63
N LEU A 220 1.01 8.29 4.24
CA LEU A 220 1.88 9.29 4.86
C LEU A 220 1.12 10.60 5.02
N ALA A 221 1.42 11.32 6.09
CA ALA A 221 1.05 12.72 6.25
C ALA A 221 2.18 13.56 5.64
N GLY A 222 1.90 14.27 4.55
CA GLY A 222 2.95 15.01 3.86
C GLY A 222 2.49 16.00 2.79
N ASP A 223 3.47 16.52 2.05
CA ASP A 223 3.29 17.43 0.93
C ASP A 223 2.93 16.62 -0.34
N PRO A 224 1.84 16.96 -1.06
CA PRO A 224 1.45 16.27 -2.30
C PRO A 224 2.52 16.22 -3.39
N GLY A 225 3.46 17.18 -3.39
CA GLY A 225 4.59 17.21 -4.31
C GLY A 225 5.48 15.97 -4.21
N PHE A 226 5.45 15.26 -3.08
CA PHE A 226 6.19 14.02 -2.88
C PHE A 226 5.69 12.85 -3.74
N GLU A 227 4.41 12.87 -4.16
CA GLU A 227 3.80 11.77 -4.92
C GLU A 227 3.82 11.97 -6.44
N LEU A 228 4.35 13.10 -6.92
CA LEU A 228 4.37 13.43 -8.35
C LEU A 228 5.28 12.52 -9.17
N LEU A 229 6.22 11.82 -8.52
CA LEU A 229 6.98 10.75 -9.11
C LEU A 229 6.48 9.44 -8.49
N PRO A 230 5.86 8.54 -9.28
CA PRO A 230 5.50 7.22 -8.75
C PRO A 230 6.75 6.54 -8.22
N ARG A 231 6.63 5.88 -7.07
CA ARG A 231 7.68 5.01 -6.56
C ARG A 231 8.01 3.99 -7.64
N SER A 232 9.24 3.99 -8.15
CA SER A 232 9.73 2.88 -8.95
C SER A 232 9.99 1.72 -8.00
N GLU A 233 9.38 0.56 -8.25
CA GLU A 233 9.66 -0.68 -7.51
C GLU A 233 10.99 -1.36 -7.93
N GLU A 234 11.83 -0.67 -8.71
CA GLU A 234 13.17 -1.14 -9.13
C GLU A 234 14.26 -0.85 -8.10
#